data_AF-A0A1Q5S3K4-F1
#
_entry.id   AF-A0A1Q5S3K4-F1
#
_cell.length_a   1.000
_cell.length_b   1.000
_cell.length_c   1.000
_cell.angle_alpha   90.00
_cell.angle_beta   90.00
_cell.angle_gamma   90.00
#
_symmetry.space_group_name_H-M   'P 1'
#
loop_
_entity.id
_entity.type
_entity.pdbx_description
1 polymer ?
#
loop_
_entity_poly.entity_id
_entity_poly.type
_entity_poly.pdbx_seq_one_letter_code
_entity_poly.pdbx_strand_id
1 'polypeptide(L)' 'MTSPVVQDNQPRKTKFTFDEAVDVWLRRWCGQFQHEIAAAYVINPRAVNQVLKEIAHIGSKEEAARRTGRTA' A
#
# COMPACT_ATOMS: atom_id res chain seq x y z
N MET A 1 31.18 23.20 -4.25
CA MET A 1 29.86 23.79 -3.91
C MET A 1 28.92 22.63 -3.64
N THR A 2 28.67 22.30 -2.37
CA THR A 2 27.89 21.13 -1.96
C THR A 2 26.41 21.49 -1.99
N SER A 3 25.63 20.83 -2.84
CA SER A 3 24.18 21.00 -2.88
C SER A 3 23.56 20.57 -1.55
N PRO A 4 22.68 21.37 -0.94
CA PRO A 4 21.98 20.95 0.27
C PRO A 4 21.06 19.79 -0.09
N VAL A 5 21.19 18.68 0.63
CA VAL A 5 20.24 17.57 0.52
C VAL A 5 18.90 18.13 1.04
N VAL A 6 17.97 18.38 0.12
CA VAL A 6 16.61 18.77 0.49
C VAL A 6 15.98 17.51 1.06
N GLN A 7 16.10 17.33 2.37
CA GLN A 7 15.40 16.27 3.07
C GLN A 7 13.92 16.64 3.02
N ASP A 8 13.20 16.04 2.07
CA ASP A 8 11.75 16.10 1.97
C ASP A 8 11.17 15.55 3.28
N ASN A 9 10.89 16.46 4.22
CA ASN A 9 10.28 16.17 5.51
C ASN A 9 8.75 16.14 5.37
N GLN A 10 8.22 15.72 4.22
CA GLN A 10 6.79 15.44 4.14
C GLN A 10 6.46 14.40 5.21
N PRO A 11 5.40 14.61 6.00
CA PRO A 11 5.00 13.65 7.02
C PRO A 11 4.74 12.33 6.31
N ARG A 12 5.68 11.39 6.44
CA ARG A 12 5.60 10.08 5.80
C ARG A 12 4.26 9.49 6.16
N LYS A 13 3.40 9.26 5.16
CA LYS A 13 2.11 8.60 5.35
C LYS A 13 2.39 7.28 6.05
N THR A 14 2.08 7.22 7.34
CA THR A 14 2.39 6.05 8.20
C THR A 14 1.32 4.98 8.11
N LYS A 15 0.15 5.33 7.59
CA LYS A 15 -1.03 4.47 7.52
C LYS A 15 -1.65 4.56 6.14
N PHE A 16 -2.11 3.42 5.65
CA PHE A 16 -2.99 3.39 4.51
C PHE A 16 -4.37 3.87 4.91
N THR A 17 -5.08 4.46 3.96
CA THR A 17 -6.54 4.56 4.01
C THR A 17 -7.16 3.23 3.59
N PHE A 18 -8.45 3.03 3.88
CA PHE A 18 -9.15 1.82 3.45
C PHE A 18 -9.11 1.65 1.92
N ASP A 19 -9.25 2.75 1.17
CA ASP A 19 -9.19 2.70 -0.30
C ASP A 19 -7.79 2.37 -0.82
N GLU A 20 -6.73 2.94 -0.23
CA GLU A 20 -5.36 2.55 -0.57
C GLU A 20 -5.08 1.09 -0.22
N ALA A 21 -5.63 0.58 0.88
CA ALA A 21 -5.51 -0.82 1.24
C ALA A 21 -6.20 -1.74 0.21
N VAL A 22 -7.36 -1.33 -0.32
CA VAL A 22 -8.01 -2.01 -1.45
C VAL A 22 -7.09 -2.00 -2.68
N ASP A 23 -6.49 -0.85 -3.00
CA ASP A 23 -5.58 -0.72 -4.14
C ASP A 23 -4.30 -1.55 -3.99
N VAL A 24 -3.77 -1.69 -2.76
CA VAL A 24 -2.66 -2.60 -2.43
C VAL A 24 -3.00 -4.05 -2.82
N TRP A 25 -4.23 -4.49 -2.56
CA TRP A 25 -4.70 -5.81 -3.00
C TRP A 25 -4.82 -5.93 -4.51
N LEU A 26 -5.35 -4.90 -5.18
CA LEU A 26 -5.43 -4.85 -6.64
C LEU A 26 -4.04 -4.99 -7.29
N ARG A 27 -3.07 -4.20 -6.82
CA ARG A 27 -1.67 -4.26 -7.29
C ARG A 27 -1.02 -5.60 -7.01
N ARG A 28 -1.27 -6.17 -5.83
CA ARG A 28 -0.77 -7.49 -5.46
C ARG A 28 -1.30 -8.57 -6.40
N TRP A 29 -2.57 -8.51 -6.79
CA TRP A 29 -3.17 -9.44 -7.75
C TRP A 29 -2.75 -9.18 -9.20
N CYS A 30 -2.34 -7.96 -9.51
CA CYS A 30 -1.71 -7.61 -10.77
C CYS A 30 -0.26 -8.14 -10.88
N GLY A 31 0.29 -8.72 -9.80
CA GLY A 31 1.65 -9.27 -9.78
C GLY A 31 2.71 -8.34 -9.18
N GLN A 32 2.33 -7.18 -8.65
CA GLN A 32 3.30 -6.29 -7.99
C GLN A 32 3.72 -6.83 -6.62
N PHE A 33 4.99 -6.67 -6.31
CA PHE A 33 5.55 -7.04 -5.01
C PHE A 33 5.33 -5.94 -3.96
N GLN A 34 5.40 -6.32 -2.69
CA GLN A 34 5.19 -5.39 -1.57
C GLN A 34 6.15 -4.18 -1.59
N HIS A 35 7.38 -4.37 -2.07
CA HIS A 35 8.40 -3.32 -2.11
C HIS A 35 8.09 -2.30 -3.21
N GLU A 36 7.56 -2.74 -4.34
CA GLU A 36 7.11 -1.86 -5.43
C GLU A 36 5.89 -1.05 -5.01
N ILE A 37 4.92 -1.70 -4.37
CA ILE A 37 3.74 -1.03 -3.84
C ILE A 37 4.16 -0.02 -2.76
N ALA A 38 5.03 -0.41 -1.83
CA ALA A 38 5.54 0.48 -0.80
C ALA A 38 6.29 1.69 -1.38
N ALA A 39 7.10 1.48 -2.43
CA ALA A 39 7.79 2.55 -3.13
C ALA A 39 6.82 3.53 -3.81
N ALA A 40 5.77 3.01 -4.45
CA ALA A 40 4.74 3.83 -5.10
C ALA A 40 4.00 4.76 -4.12
N TYR A 41 3.77 4.28 -2.88
CA TYR A 41 3.11 5.07 -1.85
C TYR A 41 4.08 5.82 -0.91
N VAL A 42 5.40 5.64 -1.10
CA VAL A 42 6.47 6.17 -0.22
C VAL A 42 6.22 5.80 1.24
N ILE A 43 5.78 4.57 1.49
CA ILE A 43 5.49 4.08 2.84
C ILE A 43 6.40 2.93 3.25
N ASN A 44 6.36 2.62 4.55
CA ASN A 44 7.05 1.45 5.06
C ASN A 44 6.44 0.16 4.48
N PRO A 45 7.24 -0.74 3.88
CA PRO A 45 6.73 -2.03 3.38
C PRO A 45 6.12 -2.88 4.50
N ARG A 46 6.47 -2.61 5.77
CA ARG A 46 5.82 -3.19 6.94
C ARG A 46 4.30 -2.94 6.96
N ALA A 47 3.86 -1.73 6.61
CA ALA A 47 2.44 -1.39 6.59
C ALA A 47 1.72 -2.07 5.42
N VAL A 48 2.37 -2.22 4.25
CA VAL A 48 1.84 -3.07 3.15
C VAL A 48 1.66 -4.50 3.64
N ASN A 49 2.64 -5.05 4.33
CA ASN A 49 2.55 -6.40 4.90
C ASN A 49 1.44 -6.53 5.96
N GLN A 50 1.15 -5.47 6.74
CA GLN A 50 0.02 -5.49 7.68
C GLN A 50 -1.34 -5.56 6.94
N VAL A 51 -1.49 -4.84 5.82
CA VAL A 51 -2.67 -4.91 4.95
C VAL A 51 -2.79 -6.30 4.31
N LEU A 52 -1.70 -6.81 3.74
CA LEU A 52 -1.68 -8.12 3.09
C LEU A 52 -1.89 -9.30 4.05
N LYS A 53 -1.55 -9.12 5.34
CA LYS A 53 -1.85 -10.09 6.40
C LYS A 53 -3.24 -9.90 7.01
N GLU A 54 -4.03 -8.95 6.52
CA GLU A 54 -5.35 -8.60 7.04
C GLU A 54 -5.31 -8.21 8.54
N ILE A 55 -4.14 -7.79 9.04
CA ILE A 55 -3.97 -7.29 10.41
C ILE A 55 -4.45 -5.83 10.47
N ALA A 56 -4.20 -5.08 9.40
CA ALA A 56 -4.68 -3.73 9.20
C ALA A 56 -5.69 -3.70 8.05
N HIS A 57 -6.72 -2.85 8.16
CA HIS A 57 -7.76 -2.68 7.14
C HIS A 57 -8.47 -4.00 6.77
N ILE A 58 -9.00 -4.68 7.79
CA ILE A 58 -9.84 -5.87 7.63
C ILE A 58 -11.02 -5.53 6.69
N GLY A 59 -11.33 -6.43 5.76
CA GLY A 59 -12.35 -6.22 4.72
C GLY A 59 -11.85 -5.53 3.44
N SER A 60 -10.64 -4.94 3.44
CA SER A 60 -10.05 -4.35 2.22
C SER A 60 -9.81 -5.39 1.12
N LYS A 61 -9.49 -6.63 1.50
CA LYS A 61 -9.34 -7.76 0.57
C LYS A 61 -10.64 -8.15 -0.10
N GLU A 62 -11.73 -8.22 0.68
CA GLU A 62 -13.06 -8.56 0.19
C GLU A 62 -13.60 -7.47 -0.72
N GLU A 63 -13.40 -6.20 -0.35
CA GLU A 63 -13.77 -5.07 -1.19
C GLU A 63 -12.93 -5.04 -2.47
N ALA A 64 -11.62 -5.33 -2.41
CA ALA A 64 -10.81 -5.51 -3.60
C ALA A 64 -11.35 -6.64 -4.49
N ALA A 65 -11.74 -7.77 -3.90
CA ALA A 65 -12.29 -8.92 -4.63
C ALA A 65 -13.59 -8.56 -5.35
N ARG A 66 -14.48 -7.83 -4.66
CA ARG A 66 -15.69 -7.23 -5.26
C ARG A 66 -15.36 -6.31 -6.42
N ARG A 67 -14.37 -5.42 -6.27
CA ARG A 67 -13.97 -4.46 -7.34
C ARG A 67 -13.39 -5.15 -8.56
N THR A 68 -12.63 -6.25 -8.40
CA THR A 68 -12.10 -6.99 -9.55
C THR A 68 -13.09 -7.96 -10.17
N GLY A 69 -14.30 -8.11 -9.63
CA GLY A 69 -15.22 -9.18 -10.03
C GLY A 69 -14.65 -10.58 -9.78
N ARG A 70 -13.64 -10.70 -8.90
CA ARG A 70 -13.18 -11.99 -8.37
C ARG A 70 -14.14 -12.38 -7.25
N THR A 71 -15.40 -12.56 -7.61
CA THR A 71 -16.35 -13.28 -6.77
C THR A 71 -15.78 -14.70 -6.64
N ALA A 72 -15.67 -15.18 -5.40
CA ALA A 72 -15.16 -16.51 -5.07
C ALA A 72 -15.79 -17.62 -5.91
#